data_AF-A0A811V6Q6-F1
#
_entry.id   AF-A0A811V6Q6-F1
#
_cell.length_a   1.000
_cell.length_b   1.000
_cell.length_c   1.000
_cell.angle_alpha   90.00
_cell.angle_beta   90.00
_cell.angle_gamma   90.00
#
_symmetry.space_group_name_H-M   'P 1'
#
loop_
_entity.id
_entity.type
_entity.pdbx_description
1 polymer ?
#
loop_
_entity_poly.entity_id
_entity_poly.type
_entity_poly.pdbx_seq_one_letter_code
_entity_poly.pdbx_strand_id
1 'polypeptide(L)'
;MSKINGVLMPGGATFFNQSSGYADAGHHIYNIAIEMNERGTYMPIWGTCLGYELLVYLTANNTDLRNDCSSSAQALPLEFEKDFQNSRLFAKASDEVIHILSTYNVTANFHISALRKRHLLPTA
;
A
#
# COMPACT_ATOMS: atom_id res chain seq x y z
N MET A 1 16.59 -10.67 6.45
CA MET A 1 15.28 -11.07 7.04
C MET A 1 15.09 -12.59 6.96
N SER A 2 15.97 -13.39 7.57
CA SER A 2 15.98 -14.86 7.40
C SER A 2 15.12 -15.64 8.40
N LYS A 3 14.46 -14.96 9.35
CA LYS A 3 13.65 -15.58 10.43
C LYS A 3 12.15 -15.28 10.33
N ILE A 4 11.72 -14.58 9.28
CA ILE A 4 10.34 -14.17 9.05
C ILE A 4 9.95 -14.48 7.60
N ASN A 5 8.66 -14.56 7.32
CA ASN A 5 8.13 -14.94 6.00
C ASN A 5 7.46 -13.79 5.25
N GLY A 6 7.50 -12.58 5.81
CA GLY A 6 6.87 -11.39 5.25
C GLY A 6 6.92 -10.25 6.26
N VAL A 7 6.58 -9.05 5.78
CA VAL A 7 6.51 -7.85 6.63
C VAL A 7 5.21 -7.10 6.41
N LEU A 8 4.57 -6.68 7.49
CA LEU A 8 3.48 -5.72 7.49
C LEU A 8 4.00 -4.35 7.93
N MET A 9 3.81 -3.34 7.09
CA MET A 9 4.03 -1.92 7.37
C MET A 9 2.69 -1.30 7.82
N PRO A 10 2.52 -1.00 9.11
CA PRO A 10 1.25 -0.55 9.66
C PRO A 10 0.87 0.88 9.27
N GLY A 11 -0.36 1.26 9.61
CA GLY A 11 -0.77 2.66 9.60
C GLY A 11 -0.12 3.46 10.72
N GLY A 12 -0.27 4.79 10.69
CA GLY A 12 0.30 5.69 11.69
C GLY A 12 0.28 7.14 11.23
N ALA A 13 0.96 8.00 11.99
CA ALA A 13 1.02 9.44 11.73
C ALA A 13 2.45 9.97 11.96
N THR A 14 3.43 9.40 11.26
CA THR A 14 4.81 9.89 11.29
C THR A 14 5.26 10.40 9.92
N PHE A 15 6.35 11.16 9.91
CA PHE A 15 6.94 11.72 8.69
C PHE A 15 8.01 10.79 8.11
N PHE A 16 8.20 10.86 6.79
CA PHE A 16 9.22 10.06 6.09
C PHE A 16 10.64 10.63 6.18
N ASN A 17 10.81 11.87 6.65
CA ASN A 17 12.10 12.54 6.76
C ASN A 17 12.75 12.41 8.16
N GLN A 18 12.24 11.52 9.02
CA GLN A 18 12.80 11.30 10.36
C GLN A 18 13.90 10.24 10.32
N SER A 19 15.09 10.59 10.79
CA SER A 19 16.20 9.66 10.94
C SER A 19 15.97 8.65 12.06
N SER A 20 16.43 7.42 11.88
CA SER A 20 16.28 6.28 12.79
C SER A 20 14.82 5.95 13.14
N GLY A 21 13.90 6.30 12.24
CA GLY A 21 12.46 6.18 12.43
C GLY A 21 11.80 5.07 11.61
N TYR A 22 10.48 5.16 11.53
CA TYR A 22 9.63 4.23 10.79
C TYR A 22 10.02 4.11 9.31
N ALA A 23 10.25 5.25 8.64
CA ALA A 23 10.57 5.28 7.22
C ALA A 23 11.94 4.67 6.92
N ASP A 24 12.96 4.94 7.75
CA ASP A 24 14.29 4.33 7.60
C ASP A 24 14.23 2.81 7.75
N ALA A 25 13.53 2.31 8.78
CA ALA A 25 13.31 0.88 8.96
C ALA A 25 12.58 0.28 7.75
N GLY A 26 11.55 0.96 7.26
CA GLY A 26 10.79 0.53 6.08
C GLY A 26 11.61 0.53 4.80
N HIS A 27 12.50 1.51 4.59
CA HIS A 27 13.43 1.56 3.46
C HIS A 27 14.42 0.40 3.50
N HIS A 28 15.01 0.10 4.66
CA HIS A 28 15.90 -1.06 4.82
C HIS A 28 15.18 -2.38 4.54
N ILE A 29 13.97 -2.54 5.09
CA ILE A 29 13.14 -3.74 4.87
C ILE A 29 12.78 -3.88 3.40
N TYR A 30 12.36 -2.80 2.75
CA TYR A 30 12.00 -2.77 1.34
C TYR A 30 13.18 -3.22 0.46
N ASN A 31 14.37 -2.66 0.67
CA ASN A 31 15.56 -3.04 -0.10
C ASN A 31 15.92 -4.53 0.10
N ILE A 32 15.91 -5.01 1.35
CA ILE A 32 16.18 -6.43 1.63
C ILE A 32 15.14 -7.32 0.94
N ALA A 33 13.85 -6.95 0.97
CA ALA A 33 12.81 -7.73 0.32
C ALA A 33 12.98 -7.73 -1.21
N ILE A 34 13.32 -6.61 -1.84
CA ILE A 34 13.64 -6.54 -3.27
C ILE A 34 14.78 -7.49 -3.60
N GLU A 35 15.92 -7.39 -2.90
CA GLU A 35 17.07 -8.28 -3.12
C GLU A 35 16.72 -9.77 -2.95
N MET A 36 15.88 -10.11 -1.95
CA MET A 36 15.42 -11.48 -1.74
C MET A 36 14.57 -11.97 -2.90
N ASN A 37 13.60 -11.16 -3.36
CA ASN A 37 12.74 -11.52 -4.48
C ASN A 37 13.53 -11.64 -5.80
N GLU A 38 14.50 -10.76 -6.05
CA GLU A 38 15.40 -10.85 -7.22
C GLU A 38 16.25 -12.12 -7.23
N ARG A 39 16.61 -12.63 -6.04
CA ARG A 39 17.32 -13.91 -5.87
C ARG A 39 16.38 -15.13 -5.84
N GLY A 40 15.10 -14.96 -6.17
CA GLY A 40 14.12 -16.03 -6.21
C GLY A 40 13.59 -16.48 -4.84
N THR A 41 13.91 -15.76 -3.76
CA THR A 41 13.35 -16.02 -2.43
C THR A 41 12.17 -15.09 -2.19
N TYR A 42 10.95 -15.61 -2.26
CA TYR A 42 9.74 -14.81 -2.10
C TYR A 42 9.66 -14.15 -0.72
N MET A 43 9.54 -12.82 -0.70
CA MET A 43 9.42 -12.03 0.52
C MET A 43 8.35 -10.93 0.32
N PRO A 44 7.10 -11.16 0.76
CA PRO A 44 6.03 -10.21 0.58
C PRO A 44 6.12 -9.05 1.60
N ILE A 45 5.78 -7.85 1.13
CA ILE A 45 5.51 -6.69 1.98
C ILE A 45 4.05 -6.26 1.80
N TRP A 46 3.38 -6.00 2.92
CA TRP A 46 2.03 -5.44 2.95
C TRP A 46 2.04 -4.06 3.62
N GLY A 47 1.49 -3.04 2.98
CA GLY A 47 1.35 -1.70 3.55
C GLY A 47 -0.10 -1.32 3.79
N THR A 48 -0.43 -0.86 5.01
CA THR A 48 -1.75 -0.35 5.37
C THR A 48 -1.67 1.13 5.73
N CYS A 49 -2.53 1.98 5.16
CA CYS A 49 -2.55 3.43 5.42
C CYS A 49 -1.14 4.04 5.22
N LEU A 50 -0.50 4.58 6.27
CA LEU A 50 0.88 5.07 6.23
C LEU A 50 1.89 4.07 5.63
N GLY A 51 1.71 2.77 5.83
CA GLY A 51 2.55 1.75 5.20
C GLY A 51 2.37 1.66 3.68
N TYR A 52 1.14 1.87 3.18
CA TYR A 52 0.89 1.97 1.73
C TYR A 52 1.53 3.25 1.16
N GLU A 53 1.39 4.36 1.87
CA GLU A 53 2.04 5.63 1.51
C GLU A 53 3.56 5.51 1.44
N LEU A 54 4.17 4.84 2.42
CA LEU A 54 5.61 4.60 2.45
C LEU A 54 6.06 3.74 1.25
N LEU A 55 5.30 2.70 0.89
CA LEU A 55 5.63 1.89 -0.29
C LEU A 55 5.65 2.73 -1.56
N VAL A 56 4.67 3.61 -1.77
CA VAL A 56 4.66 4.49 -2.95
C VAL A 56 5.79 5.51 -2.91
N TYR A 57 6.10 6.07 -1.73
CA TYR A 57 7.24 6.96 -1.56
C TYR A 57 8.56 6.30 -1.99
N LEU A 58 8.78 5.05 -1.54
CA LEU A 58 9.98 4.28 -1.86
C LEU A 58 10.05 3.90 -3.35
N THR A 59 8.95 3.48 -3.97
CA THR A 59 8.93 3.15 -5.41
C THR A 59 9.03 4.38 -6.30
N ALA A 60 8.63 5.56 -5.81
CA ALA A 60 8.81 6.85 -6.47
C ALA A 60 10.18 7.49 -6.20
N ASN A 61 11.21 6.69 -5.86
CA ASN A 61 12.57 7.15 -5.57
C ASN A 61 12.60 8.24 -4.48
N ASN A 62 11.91 7.99 -3.37
CA ASN A 62 11.82 8.89 -2.22
C ASN A 62 11.16 10.24 -2.53
N THR A 63 10.25 10.26 -3.52
CA THR A 63 9.44 11.44 -3.87
C THR A 63 8.08 11.36 -3.19
N ASP A 64 7.69 12.38 -2.43
CA ASP A 64 6.37 12.45 -1.81
C ASP A 64 5.31 12.85 -2.85
N LEU A 65 4.50 11.88 -3.28
CA LEU A 65 3.42 12.06 -4.25
C LEU A 65 2.04 12.24 -3.59
N ARG A 66 1.99 12.25 -2.26
CA ARG A 66 0.74 12.39 -1.51
C ARG A 66 0.13 13.77 -1.71
N ASN A 67 -1.19 13.81 -1.62
CA ASN A 67 -1.98 15.03 -1.72
C ASN A 67 -2.86 15.11 -0.48
N ASP A 68 -3.15 16.31 -0.03
CA ASP A 68 -4.11 16.50 1.06
C ASP A 68 -5.47 15.89 0.68
N CYS A 69 -6.02 15.12 1.60
CA CYS A 69 -7.29 14.43 1.47
C CYS A 69 -7.99 14.45 2.82
N SER A 70 -9.24 14.90 2.88
CA SER A 70 -9.96 15.00 4.15
C SER A 70 -10.73 13.70 4.48
N SER A 71 -10.08 12.54 4.44
CA SER A 71 -10.71 11.24 4.75
C SER A 71 -10.46 10.81 6.21
N SER A 72 -11.02 11.60 7.13
CA SER A 72 -10.95 11.35 8.56
C SER A 72 -12.19 10.59 9.04
N ALA A 73 -12.09 9.27 9.21
CA ALA A 73 -13.15 8.39 9.70
C ALA A 73 -14.31 8.18 8.71
N GLN A 74 -13.99 7.79 7.48
CA GLN A 74 -14.96 7.51 6.43
C GLN A 74 -15.01 6.01 6.11
N ALA A 75 -16.21 5.44 6.07
CA ALA A 75 -16.42 4.10 5.51
C ALA A 75 -16.82 4.24 4.02
N LEU A 76 -16.12 3.54 3.13
CA LEU A 76 -16.33 3.60 1.68
C LEU A 76 -16.41 2.20 1.04
N PRO A 77 -17.10 2.04 -0.10
CA PRO A 77 -16.92 0.88 -0.96
C PRO A 77 -15.61 1.01 -1.75
N LEU A 78 -15.20 -0.07 -2.40
CA LEU A 78 -14.09 -0.11 -3.35
C LEU A 78 -14.60 0.07 -4.78
N GLU A 79 -14.01 1.00 -5.50
CA GLU A 79 -14.10 1.07 -6.96
C GLU A 79 -13.03 0.15 -7.56
N PHE A 80 -13.42 -1.03 -8.03
CA PHE A 80 -12.49 -1.96 -8.66
C PHE A 80 -12.10 -1.51 -10.08
N GLU A 81 -10.82 -1.65 -10.45
CA GLU A 81 -10.37 -1.50 -11.83
C GLU A 81 -10.89 -2.63 -12.72
N LYS A 82 -11.00 -2.38 -14.03
CA LYS A 82 -11.62 -3.30 -14.99
C LYS A 82 -11.04 -4.72 -15.00
N ASP A 83 -9.78 -4.87 -14.62
CA ASP A 83 -9.01 -6.12 -14.66
C ASP A 83 -8.65 -6.66 -13.27
N PHE A 84 -9.33 -6.21 -12.20
CA PHE A 84 -9.04 -6.65 -10.82
C PHE A 84 -9.05 -8.18 -10.64
N GLN A 85 -9.83 -8.90 -11.45
CA GLN A 85 -9.92 -10.36 -11.45
C GLN A 85 -8.63 -11.05 -11.89
N ASN A 86 -7.75 -10.35 -12.61
CA ASN A 86 -6.42 -10.85 -12.97
C ASN A 86 -5.36 -10.56 -11.88
N SER A 87 -5.72 -9.79 -10.85
CA SER A 87 -4.79 -9.42 -9.77
C SER A 87 -4.52 -10.59 -8.83
N ARG A 88 -3.32 -10.65 -8.23
CA ARG A 88 -3.02 -11.67 -7.20
C ARG A 88 -3.89 -11.56 -5.95
N LEU A 89 -4.37 -10.35 -5.63
CA LEU A 89 -5.09 -10.08 -4.39
C LEU A 89 -6.56 -10.50 -4.48
N PHE A 90 -7.23 -10.20 -5.60
CA PHE A 90 -8.67 -10.40 -5.72
C PHE A 90 -9.07 -11.53 -6.69
N ALA A 91 -8.15 -12.12 -7.45
CA ALA A 91 -8.47 -13.22 -8.39
C ALA A 91 -9.18 -14.41 -7.76
N LYS A 92 -9.00 -14.63 -6.46
CA LYS A 92 -9.60 -15.76 -5.71
C LYS A 92 -10.70 -15.33 -4.73
N ALA A 93 -11.07 -14.06 -4.71
CA ALA A 93 -12.19 -13.59 -3.89
C ALA A 93 -13.51 -14.15 -4.45
N SER A 94 -14.46 -14.50 -3.59
CA SER A 94 -15.79 -14.92 -4.02
C SER A 94 -16.58 -13.75 -4.58
N ASP A 95 -17.56 -14.03 -5.45
CA ASP A 95 -18.48 -13.02 -5.97
C ASP A 95 -19.21 -12.28 -4.84
N GLU A 96 -19.52 -12.97 -3.74
CA GLU A 96 -20.10 -12.35 -2.54
C GLU A 96 -19.16 -11.31 -1.91
N VAL A 97 -17.88 -11.64 -1.72
CA VAL A 97 -16.89 -10.69 -1.17
C VAL A 97 -16.71 -9.49 -2.11
N ILE A 98 -16.64 -9.74 -3.42
CA ILE A 98 -16.55 -8.68 -4.42
C ILE A 98 -17.80 -7.80 -4.39
N HIS A 99 -18.99 -8.39 -4.30
CA HIS A 99 -20.24 -7.64 -4.18
C HIS A 99 -20.25 -6.77 -2.92
N ILE A 100 -19.83 -7.33 -1.78
CA ILE A 100 -19.78 -6.59 -0.52
C ILE A 100 -18.83 -5.40 -0.61
N LEU A 101 -17.60 -5.64 -1.08
CA LEU A 101 -16.57 -4.62 -1.20
C LEU A 101 -16.95 -3.52 -2.20
N SER A 102 -17.64 -3.86 -3.30
CA SER A 102 -18.02 -2.89 -4.34
C SER A 102 -19.30 -2.11 -4.02
N THR A 103 -20.14 -2.60 -3.11
CA THR A 103 -21.50 -2.06 -2.90
C THR A 103 -21.65 -1.36 -1.56
N TYR A 104 -21.06 -1.90 -0.49
CA TYR A 104 -21.28 -1.41 0.86
C TYR A 104 -20.09 -0.61 1.38
N ASN A 105 -20.37 0.32 2.30
CA ASN A 105 -19.36 1.13 2.98
C ASN A 105 -18.61 0.28 4.03
N VAL A 106 -17.71 -0.59 3.57
CA VAL A 106 -17.01 -1.58 4.42
C VAL A 106 -15.52 -1.35 4.55
N THR A 107 -14.95 -0.36 3.84
CA THR A 107 -13.52 -0.03 3.94
C THR A 107 -13.30 1.23 4.77
N ALA A 108 -12.54 1.08 5.86
CA ALA A 108 -12.25 2.13 6.82
C ALA A 108 -11.13 3.05 6.32
N ASN A 109 -11.44 4.33 6.13
CA ASN A 109 -10.49 5.36 5.71
C ASN A 109 -10.24 6.33 6.88
N PHE A 110 -8.99 6.33 7.34
CA PHE A 110 -8.48 7.16 8.43
C PHE A 110 -7.12 7.74 8.01
N HIS A 111 -7.12 8.61 7.00
CA HIS A 111 -5.93 9.24 6.46
C HIS A 111 -6.21 10.68 6.04
N ILE A 112 -5.22 11.55 6.21
CA ILE A 112 -5.29 12.96 5.79
C ILE A 112 -4.56 13.21 4.46
N SER A 113 -3.97 12.16 3.92
CA SER A 113 -3.13 12.19 2.74
C SER A 113 -3.48 11.02 1.84
N ALA A 114 -3.66 11.27 0.55
CA ALA A 114 -4.02 10.25 -0.43
C ALA A 114 -3.22 10.40 -1.72
N LEU A 115 -3.16 9.30 -2.47
CA LEU A 115 -2.57 9.27 -3.79
C LEU A 115 -3.66 9.40 -4.85
N ARG A 116 -3.44 10.28 -5.83
CA ARG A 116 -4.35 10.45 -6.95
C ARG A 116 -3.94 9.51 -8.08
N LYS A 117 -4.92 8.88 -8.72
CA LYS A 117 -4.72 7.95 -9.85
C LYS A 117 -3.77 8.50 -10.94
N ARG A 118 -3.86 9.80 -11.24
CA ARG A 118 -3.01 10.48 -12.25
C ARG A 118 -1.50 10.40 -11.98
N HIS A 119 -1.08 10.23 -10.72
CA HIS A 119 0.34 10.13 -10.35
C HIS A 119 0.84 8.67 -10.34
N LEU A 120 -0.06 7.69 -10.49
CA LEU A 120 0.26 6.25 -10.40
C LEU A 120 0.27 5.55 -11.77
N LEU A 121 -0.23 6.22 -12.81
CA LEU A 121 -0.20 5.71 -14.18
C LEU A 121 0.99 6.31 -14.93
N PRO A 122 1.67 5.55 -15.80
CA PRO A 122 2.62 6.13 -16.74
C PRO A 122 1.91 7.23 -17.53
N THR A 123 2.52 8.41 -17.66
CA THR A 123 2.09 9.39 -18.65
C THR A 123 2.17 8.73 -20.02
N ALA A 124 1.04 8.67 -20.73
CA ALA A 124 0.96 8.19 -22.10
C ALA A 124 1.84 9.02 -23.04
#